data_AF-A0A954ITH5-F1
#
_entry.id   AF-A0A954ITH5-F1
#
_cell.length_a   1.000
_cell.length_b   1.000
_cell.length_c   1.000
_cell.angle_alpha   90.00
_cell.angle_beta   90.00
_cell.angle_gamma   90.00
#
_symmetry.space_group_name_H-M   'P 1'
#
loop_
_entity.id
_entity.type
_entity.pdbx_description
1 polymer ?
#
loop_
_entity_poly.entity_id
_entity_poly.type
_entity_poly.pdbx_seq_one_letter_code
_entity_poly.pdbx_strand_id
1 'polypeptide(L)'
;MSTESAQNELPLIEGMVGQGPAMREVYRLTRQVAATSATVLLTGETGTGKELIARAVHELSPRATGPFIRVNCGALSESLLESELFG
;
A
#
# COMPACT_ATOMS: atom_id res chain seq x y z
N MET A 1 23.70 -31.55 13.65
CA MET A 1 22.28 -31.88 13.91
C MET A 1 21.50 -30.58 13.87
N SER A 2 20.61 -30.49 12.88
CA SER A 2 19.48 -29.55 12.74
C SER A 2 19.78 -28.07 12.46
N THR A 3 20.02 -27.78 11.18
CA THR A 3 19.64 -26.54 10.49
C THR A 3 18.12 -26.44 10.35
N GLU A 4 17.48 -25.32 10.71
CA GLU A 4 16.15 -24.79 10.27
C GLU A 4 15.58 -23.87 11.37
N SER A 5 15.10 -22.63 11.19
CA SER A 5 14.73 -21.86 9.99
C SER A 5 14.81 -20.36 10.32
N ALA A 6 15.56 -19.58 9.54
CA ALA A 6 15.41 -18.13 9.49
C ALA A 6 14.15 -17.81 8.67
N GLN A 7 12.97 -17.87 9.27
CA GLN A 7 11.72 -17.50 8.59
C GLN A 7 11.52 -15.99 8.60
N ASN A 8 12.27 -15.31 7.72
CA ASN A 8 11.84 -14.14 6.96
C ASN A 8 10.90 -13.14 7.69
N GLU A 9 11.41 -12.47 8.73
CA GLU A 9 10.78 -11.25 9.25
C GLU A 9 11.04 -10.11 8.27
N LEU A 10 10.35 -10.13 7.12
CA LEU A 10 10.30 -8.93 6.29
C LEU A 10 9.68 -7.83 7.14
N PRO A 11 10.31 -6.65 7.25
CA PRO A 11 9.82 -5.60 8.12
C PRO A 11 8.34 -5.34 7.82
N LEU A 12 7.57 -5.30 8.90
CA LEU A 12 6.17 -4.93 8.89
C LEU A 12 6.06 -3.58 8.20
N ILE A 13 5.00 -3.39 7.41
CA ILE A 13 4.68 -2.06 6.89
C ILE A 13 4.52 -1.13 8.08
N GLU A 14 5.19 0.02 8.02
CA GLU A 14 5.19 0.99 9.12
C GLU A 14 3.75 1.37 9.50
N GLY A 15 3.45 1.32 10.80
CA GLY A 15 2.12 1.60 11.34
C GLY A 15 1.09 0.47 11.23
N MET A 16 1.43 -0.69 10.64
CA MET A 16 0.52 -1.85 10.59
C MET A 16 0.88 -2.95 11.58
N VAL A 17 -0.12 -3.37 12.35
CA VAL A 17 -0.02 -4.48 13.29
C VAL A 17 -0.80 -5.67 12.74
N GLY A 18 -0.09 -6.75 12.42
CA GLY A 18 -0.71 -7.99 11.94
C GLY A 18 0.33 -8.97 11.41
N GLN A 19 0.34 -10.19 11.95
CA GLN A 19 1.31 -11.24 11.58
C GLN A 19 0.65 -12.53 11.07
N GLY A 20 -0.68 -12.55 10.96
CA GLY A 20 -1.43 -13.70 10.49
C GLY A 20 -1.16 -14.04 9.02
N PRO A 21 -1.47 -15.28 8.56
CA PRO A 21 -1.17 -15.73 7.21
C PRO A 21 -1.73 -14.82 6.11
N ALA A 22 -2.96 -14.33 6.28
CA ALA A 22 -3.58 -13.41 5.32
C ALA A 22 -2.82 -12.08 5.20
N MET A 23 -2.37 -11.50 6.33
CA MET A 23 -1.59 -10.26 6.30
C MET A 23 -0.20 -10.45 5.70
N ARG A 24 0.43 -11.62 5.91
CA ARG A 24 1.70 -11.95 5.25
C ARG A 24 1.55 -11.94 3.73
N GLU A 25 0.45 -12.47 3.21
CA GLU A 25 0.16 -12.45 1.78
C GLU A 25 -0.06 -11.03 1.26
N VAL A 26 -0.80 -10.19 2.02
CA VAL A 26 -0.94 -8.77 1.70
C VAL A 26 0.43 -8.09 1.62
N TYR A 27 1.31 -8.30 2.60
CA TYR A 27 2.67 -7.71 2.58
C TYR A 27 3.51 -8.21 1.41
N ARG A 28 3.36 -9.48 1.03
CA ARG A 28 4.05 -10.08 -0.12
C ARG A 28 3.58 -9.41 -1.41
N LEU A 29 2.27 -9.28 -1.61
CA LEU A 29 1.67 -8.62 -2.76
C LEU A 29 2.07 -7.15 -2.85
N THR A 30 2.03 -6.42 -1.73
CA THR A 30 2.47 -5.01 -1.66
C THR A 30 3.88 -4.83 -2.20
N ARG A 31 4.84 -5.67 -1.75
CA ARG A 31 6.22 -5.62 -2.24
C ARG A 31 6.33 -5.98 -3.73
N GLN A 32 5.58 -6.98 -4.17
CA GLN A 32 5.57 -7.41 -5.57
C GLN A 32 5.07 -6.30 -6.50
N VAL A 33 3.98 -5.62 -6.15
CA VAL A 33 3.42 -4.54 -6.99
C VAL A 33 4.24 -3.25 -6.90
N ALA A 34 4.86 -2.96 -5.75
CA ALA A 34 5.70 -1.76 -5.56
C ALA A 34 6.89 -1.72 -6.53
N ALA A 35 7.44 -2.88 -6.90
CA ALA A 35 8.52 -2.96 -7.89
C ALA A 35 8.07 -2.67 -9.34
N THR A 36 6.77 -2.47 -9.58
CA THR A 36 6.20 -2.31 -10.92
C THR A 36 5.60 -0.92 -11.16
N SER A 37 5.31 -0.61 -12.42
CA SER A 37 4.56 0.57 -12.83
C SER A 37 3.04 0.33 -12.93
N ALA A 38 2.56 -0.87 -12.60
CA ALA A 38 1.15 -1.23 -12.74
C ALA A 38 0.25 -0.42 -11.80
N THR A 39 -0.97 -0.12 -12.25
CA THR A 39 -2.02 0.47 -11.41
C THR A 39 -2.52 -0.58 -10.43
N VAL A 40 -2.62 -0.22 -9.16
CA VAL A 40 -3.03 -1.12 -8.06
C VAL A 40 -4.40 -0.71 -7.54
N LEU A 41 -5.34 -1.66 -7.48
CA LEU A 41 -6.64 -1.49 -6.82
C LEU A 41 -6.59 -2.11 -5.42
N LEU A 42 -6.86 -1.29 -4.40
CA LEU A 42 -6.93 -1.76 -3.01
C LEU A 42 -8.38 -1.94 -2.58
N THR A 43 -8.75 -3.18 -2.28
CA THR A 43 -10.09 -3.54 -1.82
C THR A 43 -10.09 -3.90 -0.35
N GLY A 44 -11.21 -3.65 0.32
CA GLY A 44 -11.40 -3.99 1.74
C GLY A 44 -12.40 -3.07 2.41
N GLU A 45 -12.89 -3.47 3.57
CA GLU A 45 -13.86 -2.70 4.35
C GLU A 45 -13.29 -1.37 4.85
N THR A 46 -14.17 -0.46 5.26
CA THR A 46 -13.78 0.81 5.87
C THR A 46 -12.98 0.57 7.16
N GLY A 47 -11.87 1.30 7.34
CA GLY A 47 -11.03 1.17 8.55
C GLY A 47 -9.97 0.05 8.52
N THR A 48 -9.88 -0.74 7.44
CA THR A 48 -8.91 -1.86 7.33
C THR A 48 -7.46 -1.46 7.00
N GLY A 49 -7.13 -0.16 7.02
CA GLY A 49 -5.75 0.29 6.80
C GLY A 49 -5.29 0.33 5.34
N LYS A 50 -6.19 0.34 4.35
CA LYS A 50 -5.85 0.45 2.91
C LYS A 50 -4.93 1.62 2.59
N GLU A 51 -5.05 2.73 3.31
CA GLU A 51 -4.18 3.90 3.14
C GLU A 51 -2.72 3.60 3.50
N LEU A 52 -2.49 2.84 4.56
CA LEU A 52 -1.16 2.41 4.98
C LEU A 52 -0.54 1.49 3.93
N ILE A 53 -1.34 0.61 3.32
CA ILE A 53 -0.91 -0.20 2.18
C ILE A 53 -0.54 0.68 0.97
N ALA A 54 -1.38 1.65 0.61
CA ALA A 54 -1.10 2.54 -0.53
C ALA A 54 0.21 3.31 -0.33
N ARG A 55 0.44 3.82 0.88
CA ARG A 55 1.69 4.49 1.27
C ARG A 55 2.88 3.54 1.18
N ALA A 56 2.74 2.31 1.68
CA ALA A 56 3.80 1.31 1.59
C ALA A 56 4.15 0.93 0.15
N VAL A 57 3.17 0.84 -0.75
CA VAL A 57 3.43 0.62 -2.18
C VAL A 57 4.30 1.75 -2.74
N HIS A 58 4.00 3.00 -2.40
CA HIS A 58 4.80 4.15 -2.83
C HIS A 58 6.23 4.12 -2.27
N GLU A 59 6.36 3.96 -0.95
CA GLU A 59 7.64 3.95 -0.23
C GLU A 59 8.57 2.80 -0.65
N LEU A 60 8.01 1.66 -1.03
CA LEU A 60 8.76 0.50 -1.51
C LEU A 60 9.03 0.52 -3.02
N SER A 61 8.51 1.51 -3.75
CA SER A 61 8.68 1.61 -5.20
C SER A 61 9.91 2.43 -5.60
N PRO A 62 10.39 2.32 -6.85
CA PRO A 62 11.40 3.24 -7.40
C PRO A 62 10.97 4.72 -7.39
N ARG A 63 9.69 5.01 -7.13
CA ARG A 63 9.09 6.36 -7.10
C ARG A 63 9.01 6.94 -5.68
N ALA A 64 9.57 6.26 -4.67
CA ALA A 64 9.48 6.65 -3.26
C ALA A 64 9.95 8.09 -2.95
N THR A 65 10.91 8.61 -3.72
CA THR A 65 11.43 9.99 -3.58
C THR A 65 10.51 11.05 -4.17
N GLY A 66 9.53 10.64 -4.98
CA GLY A 66 8.53 11.53 -5.57
C GLY A 66 7.36 11.83 -4.63
N PRO A 67 6.51 12.79 -5.00
CA PRO A 67 5.34 13.15 -4.20
C PRO A 67 4.32 12.00 -4.14
N PHE A 68 3.79 11.75 -2.95
CA PHE A 68 2.64 10.85 -2.75
C PHE A 68 1.38 11.69 -2.55
N ILE A 69 0.63 11.91 -3.64
CA ILE A 69 -0.59 12.73 -3.62
C ILE A 69 -1.79 11.84 -3.36
N ARG A 70 -2.57 12.17 -2.33
CA ARG A 70 -3.78 11.46 -1.95
C ARG A 70 -5.00 12.29 -2.33
N VAL A 71 -5.95 11.66 -3.02
CA VAL A 71 -7.24 12.27 -3.35
C VAL A 71 -8.35 11.43 -2.74
N ASN A 72 -9.22 12.08 -1.95
CA ASN A 72 -10.42 11.44 -1.42
C ASN A 72 -11.62 11.81 -2.29
N CYS A 73 -11.99 10.92 -3.20
CA CYS A 73 -13.12 11.15 -4.11
C CYS A 73 -14.48 11.25 -3.40
N GLY A 74 -14.60 10.77 -2.16
CA GLY A 74 -15.85 10.89 -1.39
C GLY A 74 -16.06 12.25 -0.73
N ALA A 75 -15.03 13.10 -0.67
CA ALA A 75 -15.08 14.42 -0.05
C ALA A 75 -15.22 15.57 -1.06
N LEU A 76 -15.21 15.28 -2.37
CA LEU A 76 -15.23 16.28 -3.44
C LEU A 76 -16.55 16.20 -4.21
N SER A 77 -17.17 17.35 -4.52
CA SER A 77 -18.30 17.40 -5.45
C SER A 77 -17.79 17.19 -6.88
N GLU A 78 -18.62 16.57 -7.73
CA GLU A 78 -18.27 16.18 -9.11
C GLU A 78 -17.72 17.35 -9.94
N SER A 79 -18.25 18.56 -9.74
CA SER A 79 -17.80 19.81 -10.37
C SER A 79 -16.44 20.33 -9.88
N LEU A 80 -16.03 20.02 -8.64
CA LEU A 80 -14.73 20.44 -8.07
C LEU A 80 -13.63 19.41 -8.40
N LEU A 81 -14.00 18.15 -8.62
CA LEU A 81 -13.06 17.07 -8.99
C LEU A 81 -12.34 17.36 -10.31
N GLU A 82 -13.06 17.84 -11.32
CA GLU A 82 -12.49 18.07 -12.65
C GLU A 82 -11.47 19.22 -12.62
N SER A 83 -11.81 20.33 -11.97
CA SER A 83 -10.91 21.49 -11.83
C SER A 83 -9.68 21.23 -10.94
N GLU A 84 -9.78 20.39 -9.91
CA GLU A 84 -8.63 20.05 -9.05
C GLU A 84 -7.69 19.01 -9.67
N LEU A 85 -8.22 18.07 -10.46
CA LEU A 85 -7.42 17.00 -11.08
C LEU A 85 -6.76 17.42 -12.39
N PHE A 86 -7.39 18.32 -13.15
CA PHE A 86 -6.96 18.67 -14.51
C PHE A 86 -6.63 20.16 -14.68
N GLY A 87 -7.08 21.03 -13.78
CA GLY A 87 -6.94 22.49 -13.89
C GLY A 87 -8.11 23.12 -14.63
#